data_AF-W0RRH7-F1
#
_entry.id   AF-W0RRH7-F1
#
_cell.length_a   1.000
_cell.length_b   1.000
_cell.length_c   1.000
_cell.angle_alpha   90.00
_cell.angle_beta   90.00
_cell.angle_gamma   90.00
#
_symmetry.space_group_name_H-M   'P 1'
#
loop_
_entity.id
_entity.type
_entity.pdbx_description
1 polymer ?
#
loop_
_entity_poly.entity_id
_entity_poly.type
_entity_poly.pdbx_seq_one_letter_code
_entity_poly.pdbx_strand_id
1 'polypeptide(L)'
;MSTVGMLRDMIREESPLRRLPLALPPSQLVFVDGLRLSLESAALAYHRLHEGLLAITVASTKGAHEHNTLIAAGVDAWCVVDSLRRFRRLLQHTPGVKQNAPGCQQFYRSTGALETLRDSAQHLEDRASQALEAELPFWGTIAWTAVVDADQNLVAQMMIVLGALRTGLHPLPKTLGRPIRGEVDHVVLRAFEEEANLSDALRLADHVGAELERRLAEEMGDATDRFSSDLVVRVDLKGVDEPAPEQASINEPAG
;
A
#
# COMPACT_ATOMS: atom_id res chain seq x y z
N MET A 1 -3.27 -1.56 22.66
CA MET A 1 -3.41 -1.98 21.25
C MET A 1 -2.16 -1.53 20.51
N SER A 2 -1.42 -2.45 19.89
CA SER A 2 -0.27 -2.09 19.05
C SER A 2 -0.74 -1.29 17.84
N THR A 3 0.01 -0.27 17.40
CA THR A 3 -0.26 0.49 16.17
C THR A 3 -0.42 -0.41 14.95
N VAL A 4 0.25 -1.57 14.96
CA VAL A 4 0.14 -2.61 13.92
C VAL A 4 -1.27 -3.20 13.83
N GLY A 5 -1.94 -3.41 14.97
CA GLY A 5 -3.33 -3.86 15.00
C GLY A 5 -4.33 -2.79 14.53
N MET A 6 -4.00 -1.50 14.70
CA MET A 6 -4.82 -0.40 14.17
C MET A 6 -4.69 -0.25 12.65
N LEU A 7 -3.52 -0.56 12.08
CA LEU A 7 -3.26 -0.41 10.65
C LEU A 7 -3.79 -1.59 9.82
N ARG A 8 -3.90 -2.79 10.41
CA ARG A 8 -4.37 -4.00 9.71
C ARG A 8 -5.86 -3.93 9.37
N ASP A 9 -6.66 -3.31 10.23
CA ASP A 9 -8.13 -3.29 10.13
C ASP A 9 -8.65 -1.88 9.89
N MET A 10 -8.05 -1.17 8.94
CA MET A 10 -8.48 0.18 8.57
C MET A 10 -9.97 0.23 8.17
N ILE A 11 -10.46 -0.82 7.50
CA ILE A 11 -11.89 -1.07 7.26
C ILE A 11 -12.28 -2.39 7.96
N ARG A 12 -13.13 -2.30 8.99
CA ARG A 12 -13.57 -3.47 9.79
C ARG A 12 -14.47 -4.42 8.99
N GLU A 13 -14.58 -5.67 9.43
CA GLU A 13 -15.46 -6.68 8.79
C GLU A 13 -16.95 -6.27 8.79
N GLU A 14 -17.39 -5.55 9.83
CA GLU A 14 -18.74 -5.02 9.97
C GLU A 14 -18.91 -3.63 9.37
N SER A 15 -17.89 -3.11 8.68
CA SER A 15 -17.93 -1.80 8.05
C SER A 15 -19.14 -1.67 7.11
N PRO A 16 -19.85 -0.52 7.14
CA PRO A 16 -20.87 -0.23 6.14
C PRO A 16 -20.31 -0.20 4.71
N LEU A 17 -19.01 0.09 4.53
CA LEU A 17 -18.36 0.05 3.21
C LEU A 17 -18.34 -1.37 2.61
N ARG A 18 -18.36 -2.42 3.45
CA ARG A 18 -18.45 -3.82 3.02
C ARG A 18 -19.88 -4.30 2.77
N ARG A 19 -20.88 -3.49 3.17
CA ARG A 19 -22.29 -3.86 3.19
C ARG A 19 -23.16 -2.74 2.63
N LEU A 20 -22.88 -2.35 1.39
CA LEU A 20 -23.52 -1.20 0.75
C LEU A 20 -25.04 -1.41 0.62
N PRO A 21 -25.88 -0.41 0.94
CA PRO A 21 -27.32 -0.53 0.81
C PRO A 21 -27.73 -0.67 -0.66
N LEU A 22 -28.73 -1.52 -0.94
CA LEU A 22 -29.25 -1.72 -2.31
C LEU A 22 -29.82 -0.44 -2.93
N ALA A 23 -30.23 0.52 -2.11
CA ALA A 23 -30.82 1.78 -2.53
C ALA A 23 -29.80 2.79 -3.10
N LEU A 24 -28.49 2.53 -2.98
CA LEU A 24 -27.48 3.42 -3.56
C LEU A 24 -27.55 3.40 -5.10
N PRO A 25 -27.49 4.59 -5.75
CA PRO A 25 -27.35 4.67 -7.19
C PRO A 25 -26.16 3.84 -7.70
N PRO A 26 -26.29 3.12 -8.84
CA PRO A 26 -25.20 2.31 -9.38
C PRO A 26 -23.89 3.06 -9.59
N SER A 27 -23.96 4.34 -9.96
CA SER A 27 -22.77 5.19 -10.11
C SER A 27 -22.05 5.40 -8.77
N GLN A 28 -22.77 5.60 -7.67
CA GLN A 28 -22.17 5.76 -6.34
C GLN A 28 -21.61 4.45 -5.81
N LEU A 29 -22.25 3.31 -6.05
CA LEU A 29 -21.77 1.99 -5.65
C LEU A 29 -20.34 1.73 -6.17
N VAL A 30 -20.08 2.01 -7.45
CA VAL A 30 -18.76 1.81 -8.06
C VAL A 30 -17.69 2.68 -7.40
N PHE A 31 -18.00 3.93 -7.06
CA PHE A 31 -17.06 4.80 -6.35
C PHE A 31 -16.79 4.32 -4.94
N VAL A 32 -17.83 3.95 -4.18
CA VAL A 32 -17.67 3.52 -2.79
C VAL A 32 -16.89 2.22 -2.70
N ASP A 33 -17.15 1.25 -3.59
CA ASP A 33 -16.39 0.01 -3.64
C ASP A 33 -14.93 0.25 -4.05
N GLY A 34 -14.70 1.12 -5.04
CA GLY A 34 -13.34 1.52 -5.42
C GLY A 34 -12.57 2.21 -4.29
N LEU A 35 -13.24 3.08 -3.51
CA LEU A 35 -12.67 3.74 -2.34
C LEU A 35 -12.28 2.71 -1.28
N ARG A 36 -13.18 1.79 -0.94
CA ARG A 36 -12.94 0.68 0.00
C ARG A 36 -11.74 -0.15 -0.43
N LEU A 37 -11.73 -0.66 -1.67
CA LEU A 37 -10.65 -1.50 -2.17
C LEU A 37 -9.30 -0.76 -2.18
N SER A 38 -9.30 0.52 -2.53
CA SER A 38 -8.07 1.34 -2.52
C SER A 38 -7.54 1.54 -1.09
N LEU A 39 -8.43 1.76 -0.12
CA LEU A 39 -8.09 1.85 1.30
C LEU A 39 -7.53 0.54 1.83
N GLU A 40 -8.24 -0.57 1.64
CA GLU A 40 -7.80 -1.89 2.10
C GLU A 40 -6.47 -2.31 1.46
N SER A 41 -6.27 -2.02 0.17
CA SER A 41 -5.01 -2.27 -0.53
C SER A 41 -3.86 -1.44 0.06
N ALA A 42 -4.09 -0.16 0.36
CA ALA A 42 -3.09 0.70 0.98
C ALA A 42 -2.72 0.22 2.38
N ALA A 43 -3.72 -0.16 3.19
CA ALA A 43 -3.52 -0.69 4.54
C ALA A 43 -2.74 -2.01 4.52
N LEU A 44 -3.11 -2.95 3.65
CA LEU A 44 -2.41 -4.23 3.51
C LEU A 44 -0.96 -4.04 3.06
N ALA A 45 -0.73 -3.21 2.04
CA ALA A 45 0.62 -2.91 1.55
C ALA A 45 1.47 -2.24 2.63
N TYR A 46 0.91 -1.28 3.37
CA TYR A 46 1.64 -0.60 4.44
C TYR A 46 1.92 -1.52 5.63
N HIS A 47 1.00 -2.42 5.97
CA HIS A 47 1.23 -3.42 7.01
C HIS A 47 2.41 -4.32 6.63
N ARG A 48 2.44 -4.84 5.40
CA ARG A 48 3.56 -5.66 4.93
C ARG A 48 4.88 -4.87 4.87
N LEU A 49 4.81 -3.60 4.45
CA LEU A 49 5.96 -2.69 4.48
C LEU A 49 6.47 -2.51 5.91
N HIS A 50 5.59 -2.25 6.87
CA HIS A 50 5.94 -2.10 8.28
C HIS A 50 6.67 -3.34 8.80
N GLU A 51 6.11 -4.54 8.61
CA GLU A 51 6.73 -5.81 9.01
C GLU A 51 8.09 -6.01 8.35
N GLY A 52 8.20 -5.71 7.04
CA GLY A 52 9.47 -5.80 6.31
C GLY A 52 10.54 -4.84 6.85
N LEU A 53 10.17 -3.57 7.11
CA LEU A 53 11.08 -2.57 7.67
C LEU A 53 11.49 -2.89 9.11
N LEU A 54 10.59 -3.45 9.90
CA LEU A 54 10.89 -3.93 11.25
C LEU A 54 11.88 -5.10 11.19
N ALA A 55 11.65 -6.08 10.32
CA ALA A 55 12.56 -7.20 10.10
C ALA A 55 13.95 -6.72 9.65
N ILE A 56 14.03 -5.75 8.75
CA ILE A 56 15.29 -5.12 8.32
C ILE A 56 15.98 -4.44 9.52
N THR A 57 15.22 -3.71 10.36
CA THR A 57 15.77 -3.05 11.55
C THR A 57 16.36 -4.05 12.53
N VAL A 58 15.67 -5.15 12.80
CA VAL A 58 16.19 -6.20 13.71
C VAL A 58 17.45 -6.84 13.12
N ALA A 59 17.46 -7.11 11.82
CA ALA A 59 18.55 -7.80 11.17
C ALA A 59 19.82 -6.91 11.01
N SER A 60 19.67 -5.58 10.93
CA SER A 60 20.81 -4.64 10.84
C SER A 60 21.71 -4.71 12.07
N THR A 61 21.13 -4.93 13.25
CA THR A 61 21.88 -5.11 14.50
C THR A 61 22.82 -6.32 14.47
N LYS A 62 22.55 -7.28 13.57
CA LYS A 62 23.31 -8.52 13.38
C LYS A 62 24.17 -8.49 12.11
N GLY A 63 24.15 -7.40 11.34
CA GLY A 63 24.94 -7.24 10.11
C GLY A 63 24.51 -8.12 8.93
N ALA A 64 23.28 -8.65 8.93
CA ALA A 64 22.77 -9.50 7.86
C ALA A 64 21.40 -9.00 7.39
N HIS A 65 21.17 -8.98 6.07
CA HIS A 65 19.88 -8.65 5.47
C HIS A 65 19.55 -9.61 4.34
N GLU A 66 18.30 -10.07 4.31
CA GLU A 66 17.81 -10.86 3.18
C GLU A 66 17.42 -9.94 2.03
N HIS A 67 18.01 -10.16 0.86
CA HIS A 67 17.74 -9.36 -0.33
C HIS A 67 16.25 -9.31 -0.69
N ASN A 68 15.55 -10.45 -0.58
CA ASN A 68 14.11 -10.54 -0.87
C ASN A 68 13.27 -9.61 0.02
N THR A 69 13.68 -9.42 1.29
CA THR A 69 12.99 -8.52 2.23
C THR A 69 13.15 -7.06 1.82
N LEU A 70 14.34 -6.68 1.33
CA LEU A 70 14.58 -5.32 0.80
C LEU A 70 13.71 -5.06 -0.44
N ILE A 71 13.64 -6.02 -1.35
CA ILE A 71 12.81 -5.91 -2.56
C ILE A 71 11.32 -5.87 -2.20
N ALA A 72 10.86 -6.73 -1.28
CA ALA A 72 9.48 -6.74 -0.82
C ALA A 72 9.08 -5.40 -0.19
N ALA A 73 9.93 -4.81 0.65
CA ALA A 73 9.70 -3.47 1.19
C ALA A 73 9.61 -2.40 0.08
N GLY A 74 10.48 -2.49 -0.94
CA GLY A 74 10.40 -1.64 -2.12
C GLY A 74 9.05 -1.73 -2.83
N VAL A 75 8.61 -2.95 -3.15
CA VAL A 75 7.32 -3.22 -3.81
C VAL A 75 6.16 -2.71 -2.97
N ASP A 76 6.14 -3.03 -1.68
CA ASP A 76 5.04 -2.67 -0.79
C ASP A 76 4.93 -1.14 -0.61
N ALA A 77 6.05 -0.40 -0.56
CA ALA A 77 6.02 1.06 -0.55
C ALA A 77 5.38 1.66 -1.80
N TRP A 78 5.71 1.15 -2.99
CA TRP A 78 5.09 1.59 -4.23
C TRP A 78 3.61 1.17 -4.32
N CYS A 79 3.24 0.00 -3.78
CA CYS A 79 1.84 -0.40 -3.66
C CYS A 79 1.02 0.54 -2.77
N VAL A 80 1.60 1.07 -1.69
CA VAL A 80 0.96 2.11 -0.85
C VAL A 80 0.71 3.38 -1.67
N VAL A 81 1.72 3.86 -2.41
CA VAL A 81 1.59 5.04 -3.28
C VAL A 81 0.45 4.85 -4.28
N ASP A 82 0.44 3.73 -5.00
CA ASP A 82 -0.58 3.43 -6.02
C ASP A 82 -1.98 3.39 -5.44
N SER A 83 -2.14 2.74 -4.29
CA SER A 83 -3.44 2.55 -3.65
C SER A 83 -3.98 3.87 -3.09
N LEU A 84 -3.15 4.66 -2.41
CA LEU A 84 -3.55 5.98 -1.88
C LEU A 84 -3.82 7.00 -3.00
N ARG A 85 -3.08 6.93 -4.10
CA ARG A 85 -3.35 7.72 -5.30
C ARG A 85 -4.71 7.37 -5.91
N ARG A 86 -5.02 6.08 -6.08
CA ARG A 86 -6.34 5.64 -6.57
C ARG A 86 -7.47 6.11 -5.63
N PHE A 87 -7.28 5.96 -4.32
CA PHE A 87 -8.22 6.46 -3.31
C PHE A 87 -8.46 7.96 -3.48
N ARG A 88 -7.39 8.77 -3.61
CA ARG A 88 -7.47 10.20 -3.87
C ARG A 88 -8.29 10.54 -5.11
N ARG A 89 -7.97 9.92 -6.25
CA ARG A 89 -8.65 10.21 -7.52
C ARG A 89 -10.12 9.82 -7.48
N LEU A 90 -10.45 8.67 -6.88
CA LEU A 90 -11.84 8.25 -6.69
C LEU A 90 -12.58 9.22 -5.78
N LEU A 91 -11.97 9.64 -4.66
CA LEU A 91 -12.60 10.53 -3.69
C LEU A 91 -12.97 11.88 -4.32
N GLN A 92 -12.10 12.41 -5.18
CA GLN A 92 -12.32 13.66 -5.93
C GLN A 92 -13.52 13.60 -6.86
N HIS A 93 -13.85 12.42 -7.38
CA HIS A 93 -14.92 12.21 -8.35
C HIS A 93 -16.16 11.54 -7.75
N THR A 94 -16.13 11.18 -6.46
CA THR A 94 -17.25 10.51 -5.80
C THR A 94 -18.44 11.45 -5.64
N PRO A 95 -19.62 11.15 -6.24
CA PRO A 95 -20.81 11.96 -6.09
C PRO A 95 -21.26 12.04 -4.62
N GLY A 96 -21.70 13.22 -4.18
CA GLY A 96 -22.17 13.44 -2.80
C GLY A 96 -21.07 13.73 -1.77
N VAL A 97 -19.79 13.49 -2.11
CA VAL A 97 -18.67 13.85 -1.22
C VAL A 97 -18.36 15.34 -1.33
N LYS A 98 -18.38 16.03 -0.19
CA LYS A 98 -18.02 17.46 -0.07
C LYS A 98 -16.51 17.64 -0.18
N GLN A 99 -16.03 17.96 -1.37
CA GLN A 99 -14.59 18.11 -1.68
C GLN A 99 -13.88 19.20 -0.85
N ASN A 100 -14.62 20.21 -0.38
CA ASN A 100 -14.09 21.30 0.45
C ASN A 100 -14.14 20.99 1.96
N ALA A 101 -14.56 19.77 2.36
CA ALA A 101 -14.51 19.38 3.77
C ALA A 101 -13.06 19.43 4.28
N PRO A 102 -12.81 19.92 5.51
CA PRO A 102 -11.45 20.09 6.04
C PRO A 102 -10.58 18.83 5.94
N GLY A 103 -11.12 17.65 6.27
CA GLY A 103 -10.41 16.37 6.16
C GLY A 103 -9.99 16.03 4.72
N CYS A 104 -10.88 16.23 3.74
CA CYS A 104 -10.57 16.01 2.33
C CYS A 104 -9.50 16.99 1.84
N GLN A 105 -9.61 18.27 2.19
CA GLN A 105 -8.63 19.28 1.81
C GLN A 105 -7.25 19.01 2.41
N GLN A 106 -7.19 18.57 3.66
CA GLN A 106 -5.94 18.17 4.29
C GLN A 106 -5.35 16.95 3.59
N PHE A 107 -6.15 15.91 3.37
CA PHE A 107 -5.72 14.72 2.63
C PHE A 107 -5.20 15.09 1.23
N TYR A 108 -5.89 15.97 0.51
CA TYR A 108 -5.49 16.40 -0.83
C TYR A 108 -4.19 17.20 -0.86
N ARG A 109 -3.93 18.04 0.15
CA ARG A 109 -2.65 18.74 0.23
C ARG A 109 -1.52 17.79 0.57
N SER A 110 -1.73 16.92 1.56
CA SER A 110 -0.70 16.01 2.07
C SER A 110 -0.34 14.87 1.11
N THR A 111 -1.23 14.49 0.19
CA THR A 111 -1.00 13.40 -0.77
C THR A 111 -0.72 13.89 -2.19
N GLY A 112 -0.49 15.19 -2.40
CA GLY A 112 -0.18 15.73 -3.73
C GLY A 112 1.06 15.08 -4.37
N ALA A 113 2.11 14.85 -3.58
CA ALA A 113 3.34 14.21 -4.03
C ALA A 113 3.15 12.75 -4.50
N LEU A 114 2.09 12.06 -4.07
CA LEU A 114 1.84 10.68 -4.51
C LEU A 114 1.50 10.60 -6.01
N GLU A 115 0.82 11.62 -6.55
CA GLU A 115 0.56 11.71 -8.00
C GLU A 115 1.89 11.83 -8.75
N THR A 116 2.73 12.78 -8.35
CA THR A 116 4.00 13.03 -9.04
C THR A 116 4.97 11.85 -8.90
N LEU A 117 5.05 11.22 -7.72
CA LEU A 117 5.85 10.01 -7.52
C LEU A 117 5.43 8.90 -8.48
N ARG A 118 4.11 8.65 -8.61
CA ARG A 118 3.62 7.59 -9.48
C ARG A 118 3.84 7.90 -10.95
N ASP A 119 3.55 9.12 -11.37
CA ASP A 119 3.75 9.53 -12.76
C ASP A 119 5.25 9.43 -13.11
N SER A 120 6.14 9.78 -12.18
CA SER A 120 7.59 9.60 -12.36
C SER A 120 7.99 8.13 -12.54
N ALA A 121 7.39 7.22 -11.76
CA ALA A 121 7.64 5.78 -11.89
C ALA A 121 6.95 5.14 -13.11
N GLN A 122 5.95 5.78 -13.71
CA GLN A 122 5.31 5.30 -14.94
C GLN A 122 6.14 5.68 -16.18
N HIS A 123 6.83 6.81 -16.14
CA HIS A 123 7.66 7.34 -17.23
C HIS A 123 9.16 7.14 -16.97
N LEU A 124 9.53 5.96 -16.42
CA LEU A 124 10.90 5.66 -16.01
C LEU A 124 11.90 5.68 -17.17
N GLU A 125 11.48 5.24 -18.36
CA GLU A 125 12.31 5.26 -19.57
C GLU A 125 12.72 6.68 -19.96
N ASP A 126 11.76 7.62 -19.94
CA ASP A 126 11.99 9.03 -20.23
C ASP A 126 12.84 9.72 -19.17
N ARG A 127 12.87 9.17 -17.95
CA ARG A 127 13.57 9.73 -16.79
C ARG A 127 14.91 9.07 -16.48
N ALA A 128 15.31 8.03 -17.21
CA ALA A 128 16.59 7.36 -17.01
C ALA A 128 17.78 8.33 -17.15
N SER A 129 17.75 9.18 -18.17
CA SER A 129 18.79 10.20 -18.37
C SER A 129 18.84 11.22 -17.23
N GLN A 130 17.67 11.66 -16.73
CA GLN A 130 17.59 12.59 -15.61
C GLN A 130 18.12 11.96 -14.31
N ALA A 131 17.79 10.69 -14.04
CA ALA A 131 18.30 9.97 -12.89
C ALA A 131 19.83 9.78 -12.95
N LEU A 132 20.37 9.52 -14.14
CA LEU A 132 21.81 9.42 -14.37
C LEU A 132 22.51 10.75 -14.12
N GLU A 133 21.99 11.85 -14.65
CA GLU A 133 22.54 13.20 -14.47
C GLU A 133 22.47 13.68 -13.01
N ALA A 134 21.39 13.36 -12.31
CA ALA A 134 21.17 13.77 -10.92
C ALA A 134 21.81 12.83 -9.89
N GLU A 135 22.47 11.75 -10.32
CA GLU A 135 23.03 10.71 -9.44
C GLU A 135 21.99 10.15 -8.43
N LEU A 136 20.73 10.03 -8.86
CA LEU A 136 19.64 9.56 -8.02
C LEU A 136 19.39 8.06 -8.21
N PRO A 137 18.97 7.35 -7.15
CA PRO A 137 18.58 5.96 -7.27
C PRO A 137 17.30 5.85 -8.09
N PHE A 138 17.34 4.99 -9.11
CA PHE A 138 16.30 4.93 -10.14
C PHE A 138 14.90 4.60 -9.60
N TRP A 139 14.82 3.72 -8.59
CA TRP A 139 13.56 3.35 -7.93
C TRP A 139 13.33 4.09 -6.61
N GLY A 140 14.23 5.03 -6.28
CA GLY A 140 14.14 5.84 -5.08
C GLY A 140 14.81 5.25 -3.84
N THR A 141 14.54 5.89 -2.71
CA THR A 141 14.95 5.46 -1.37
C THR A 141 13.73 5.34 -0.47
N ILE A 142 13.78 4.37 0.43
CA ILE A 142 12.83 4.27 1.55
C ILE A 142 13.61 4.55 2.81
N ALA A 143 13.18 5.55 3.56
CA ALA A 143 13.77 5.89 4.84
C ALA A 143 12.71 5.85 5.93
N TRP A 144 13.06 5.39 7.13
CA TRP A 144 12.11 5.23 8.21
C TRP A 144 12.77 5.44 9.58
N THR A 145 11.92 5.56 10.58
CA THR A 145 12.32 5.63 11.99
C THR A 145 11.85 4.37 12.68
N ALA A 146 12.73 3.73 13.42
CA ALA A 146 12.39 2.54 14.18
C ALA A 146 12.73 2.69 15.66
N VAL A 147 11.85 2.22 16.53
CA VAL A 147 12.11 2.10 17.97
C VAL A 147 12.98 0.86 18.18
N VAL A 148 14.20 1.05 18.68
CA VAL A 148 15.16 -0.04 18.91
C VAL A 148 15.08 -0.54 20.35
N ASP A 149 14.88 0.38 21.29
CA ASP A 149 14.65 0.08 22.71
C ASP A 149 13.64 1.10 23.25
N ALA A 150 12.43 0.63 23.57
CA ALA A 150 11.35 1.47 24.06
C ALA A 150 11.60 1.96 25.49
N ASP A 151 12.26 1.16 26.33
CA ASP A 151 12.53 1.49 27.73
C ASP A 151 13.61 2.58 27.82
N GLN A 152 14.56 2.57 26.89
CA GLN A 152 15.62 3.58 26.79
C GLN A 152 15.28 4.76 25.87
N ASN A 153 14.09 4.76 25.26
CA ASN A 153 13.69 5.73 24.24
C ASN A 153 14.74 5.83 23.10
N LEU A 154 15.34 4.70 22.73
CA LEU A 154 16.34 4.60 21.68
C LEU A 154 15.66 4.39 20.34
N VAL A 155 15.96 5.27 19.38
CA VAL A 155 15.41 5.22 18.02
C VAL A 155 16.54 5.18 16.99
N ALA A 156 16.32 4.43 15.92
CA ALA A 156 17.20 4.38 14.76
C ALA A 156 16.54 5.08 13.57
N GLN A 157 17.33 5.82 12.81
CA GLN A 157 16.95 6.28 11.47
C GLN A 157 17.64 5.39 10.45
N MET A 158 16.83 4.80 9.58
CA MET A 158 17.25 3.75 8.66
C MET A 158 16.89 4.17 7.23
N MET A 159 17.62 3.63 6.26
CA MET A 159 17.37 3.86 4.85
C MET A 159 17.78 2.65 4.02
N ILE A 160 16.99 2.37 2.99
CA ILE A 160 17.36 1.48 1.88
C ILE A 160 17.33 2.27 0.57
N VAL A 161 18.29 1.98 -0.28
CA VAL A 161 18.40 2.54 -1.63
C VAL A 161 17.95 1.46 -2.61
N LEU A 162 16.92 1.76 -3.40
CA LEU A 162 16.36 0.83 -4.37
C LEU A 162 17.09 1.02 -5.71
N GLY A 163 18.05 0.13 -5.97
CA GLY A 163 18.86 0.14 -7.19
C GLY A 163 20.32 0.49 -6.93
N ALA A 164 20.99 1.04 -7.93
CA ALA A 164 22.41 1.35 -7.84
C ALA A 164 22.66 2.55 -6.91
N LEU A 165 23.53 2.36 -5.91
CA LEU A 165 24.00 3.44 -5.07
C LEU A 165 24.84 4.41 -5.89
N ARG A 166 24.61 5.70 -5.67
CA ARG A 166 25.34 6.82 -6.26
C ARG A 166 25.70 7.81 -5.16
N THR A 167 26.73 8.61 -5.41
CA THR A 167 27.33 9.59 -4.51
C THR A 167 26.45 10.84 -4.34
N GLY A 168 25.21 10.65 -3.91
CA GLY A 168 24.24 11.71 -3.65
C GLY A 168 23.98 11.96 -2.16
N LEU A 169 23.40 13.12 -1.85
CA LEU A 169 22.81 13.37 -0.53
C LEU A 169 21.47 12.63 -0.42
N HIS A 170 21.41 11.66 0.49
CA HIS A 170 20.19 10.94 0.80
C HIS A 170 19.68 11.39 2.18
N PRO A 171 18.74 12.36 2.26
CA PRO A 171 18.28 12.87 3.53
C PRO A 171 17.46 11.82 4.29
N LEU A 172 17.67 11.76 5.60
CA LEU A 172 16.87 10.95 6.51
C LEU A 172 15.54 11.66 6.85
N PRO A 173 14.52 10.91 7.32
CA PRO A 173 13.23 11.49 7.68
C PRO A 173 13.39 12.57 8.74
N LYS A 174 12.67 13.68 8.59
CA LYS A 174 12.64 14.75 9.59
C LYS A 174 11.72 14.36 10.74
N THR A 175 12.28 13.73 11.77
CA THR A 175 11.54 13.19 12.93
C THR A 175 11.52 14.13 14.13
N LEU A 176 12.41 15.12 14.18
CA LEU A 176 12.57 15.99 15.33
C LEU A 176 11.25 16.71 15.65
N GLY A 177 10.76 16.54 16.88
CA GLY A 177 9.51 17.14 17.35
C GLY A 177 8.23 16.44 16.86
N ARG A 178 8.33 15.30 16.18
CA ARG A 178 7.18 14.49 15.77
C ARG A 178 7.04 13.24 16.65
N PRO A 179 5.81 12.87 17.05
CA PRO A 179 5.60 11.64 17.81
C PRO A 179 5.79 10.42 16.90
N ILE A 180 6.52 9.43 17.41
CA ILE A 180 6.65 8.10 16.79
C ILE A 180 5.49 7.23 17.29
N ARG A 181 4.72 6.67 16.36
CA ARG A 181 3.55 5.84 16.64
C ARG A 181 3.83 4.41 16.19
N GLY A 182 4.28 3.57 17.10
CA GLY A 182 4.59 2.16 16.85
C GLY A 182 6.09 1.88 16.74
N GLU A 183 6.43 0.67 16.29
CA GLU A 183 7.82 0.21 16.18
C GLU A 183 8.51 0.78 14.95
N VAL A 184 7.76 0.98 13.85
CA VAL A 184 8.22 1.68 12.64
C VAL A 184 7.27 2.83 12.32
N ASP A 185 7.81 4.03 12.12
CA ASP A 185 7.08 5.23 11.75
C ASP A 185 7.92 6.15 10.86
N HIS A 186 7.30 7.23 10.38
CA HIS A 186 7.88 8.22 9.50
C HIS A 186 8.53 7.56 8.28
N VAL A 187 7.80 6.59 7.71
CA VAL A 187 8.20 5.90 6.48
C VAL A 187 8.04 6.88 5.33
N VAL A 188 9.17 7.23 4.73
CA VAL A 188 9.30 8.19 3.65
C VAL A 188 9.80 7.46 2.42
N LEU A 189 9.04 7.56 1.33
CA LEU A 189 9.50 7.19 0.00
C LEU A 189 9.94 8.46 -0.72
N ARG A 190 11.15 8.44 -1.28
CA ARG A 190 11.67 9.49 -2.13
C ARG A 190 12.08 8.89 -3.46
N ALA A 191 11.62 9.48 -4.56
CA ALA A 191 12.06 9.11 -5.89
C ALA A 191 12.15 10.36 -6.75
N PHE A 192 13.24 10.50 -7.51
CA PHE A 192 13.55 11.74 -8.21
C PHE A 192 13.56 12.93 -7.23
N GLU A 193 12.85 14.01 -7.55
CA GLU A 193 12.74 15.22 -6.73
C GLU A 193 11.57 15.16 -5.75
N GLU A 194 10.80 14.08 -5.76
CA GLU A 194 9.56 13.96 -5.01
C GLU A 194 9.74 13.11 -3.75
N GLU A 195 8.99 13.47 -2.72
CA GLU A 195 8.99 12.79 -1.43
C GLU A 195 7.58 12.70 -0.86
N ALA A 196 7.23 11.53 -0.32
CA ALA A 196 5.99 11.34 0.43
C ALA A 196 6.22 10.57 1.73
N ASN A 197 5.63 11.10 2.81
CA ASN A 197 5.53 10.38 4.08
C ASN A 197 4.31 9.45 4.04
N LEU A 198 4.57 8.16 3.84
CA LEU A 198 3.55 7.12 3.68
C LEU A 198 2.79 6.89 4.99
N SER A 199 3.46 7.02 6.14
CA SER A 199 2.82 6.91 7.46
C SER A 199 1.76 7.98 7.67
N ASP A 200 2.07 9.23 7.35
CA ASP A 200 1.14 10.35 7.48
C ASP A 200 0.02 10.28 6.43
N ALA A 201 0.36 9.93 5.19
CA ALA A 201 -0.61 9.77 4.11
C ALA A 201 -1.67 8.70 4.43
N LEU A 202 -1.25 7.55 4.97
CA LEU A 202 -2.15 6.48 5.34
C LEU A 202 -3.07 6.85 6.50
N ARG A 203 -2.56 7.54 7.54
CA ARG A 203 -3.41 8.04 8.66
C ARG A 203 -4.47 9.02 8.20
N LEU A 204 -4.13 9.90 7.26
CA LEU A 204 -5.09 10.83 6.69
C LEU A 204 -6.14 10.09 5.85
N ALA A 205 -5.72 9.05 5.11
CA ALA A 205 -6.64 8.20 4.36
C ALA A 205 -7.60 7.44 5.29
N ASP A 206 -7.08 6.87 6.39
CA ASP A 206 -7.86 6.21 7.44
C ASP A 206 -8.91 7.17 8.04
N HIS A 207 -8.50 8.38 8.42
CA HIS A 207 -9.43 9.38 8.96
C HIS A 207 -10.55 9.76 7.97
N VAL A 208 -10.21 9.90 6.68
CA VAL A 208 -11.21 10.16 5.64
C VAL A 208 -12.11 8.94 5.43
N GLY A 209 -11.55 7.72 5.44
CA GLY A 209 -12.29 6.47 5.35
C GLY A 209 -13.32 6.31 6.48
N ALA A 210 -12.91 6.55 7.72
CA ALA A 210 -13.80 6.51 8.89
C ALA A 210 -14.95 7.52 8.80
N GLU A 211 -14.71 8.71 8.25
CA GLU A 211 -15.77 9.69 8.02
C GLU A 211 -16.73 9.27 6.90
N LEU A 212 -16.23 8.59 5.85
CA LEU A 212 -17.09 7.99 4.83
C LEU A 212 -17.95 6.86 5.42
N GLU A 213 -17.38 5.99 6.25
CA GLU A 213 -18.11 4.93 6.96
C GLU A 213 -19.22 5.53 7.82
N ARG A 214 -18.91 6.56 8.62
CA ARG A 214 -19.88 7.21 9.49
C ARG A 214 -21.07 7.77 8.71
N ARG A 215 -20.81 8.48 7.61
CA ARG A 215 -21.88 9.04 6.76
C ARG A 215 -22.70 7.96 6.10
N LEU A 216 -22.04 6.92 5.60
CA LEU A 216 -22.75 5.80 4.98
C LEU A 216 -23.63 5.09 6.01
N ALA A 217 -23.16 4.88 7.24
CA ALA A 217 -23.97 4.33 8.32
C ALA A 217 -25.20 5.22 8.64
N GLU A 218 -25.03 6.54 8.64
CA GLU A 218 -26.14 7.49 8.85
C GLU A 218 -27.17 7.43 7.71
N GLU A 219 -26.72 7.31 6.46
CA GLU A 219 -27.61 7.16 5.29
C GLU A 219 -28.30 5.80 5.23
N MET A 220 -27.65 4.74 5.75
CA MET A 220 -28.20 3.38 5.76
C MET A 220 -29.36 3.20 6.76
N GLY A 221 -29.35 3.89 7.90
CA GLY A 221 -30.33 3.68 8.96
C GLY A 221 -30.52 2.20 9.34
N ASP A 222 -31.77 1.75 9.44
CA ASP A 222 -32.13 0.35 9.76
C ASP A 222 -32.24 -0.56 8.51
N ALA A 223 -31.74 -0.13 7.34
CA ALA A 223 -31.89 -0.91 6.11
C ALA A 223 -31.29 -2.33 6.22
N THR A 224 -32.11 -3.34 5.93
CA THR A 224 -31.75 -4.76 5.98
C THR A 224 -31.17 -5.29 4.67
N ASP A 225 -31.54 -4.67 3.54
CA ASP A 225 -31.15 -5.15 2.20
C ASP A 225 -29.82 -4.55 1.76
N ARG A 226 -28.82 -5.41 1.53
CA ARG A 226 -27.42 -4.99 1.31
C ARG A 226 -26.74 -5.84 0.24
N PHE A 227 -25.83 -5.23 -0.50
CA PHE A 227 -24.85 -5.96 -1.29
C PHE A 227 -23.80 -6.60 -0.36
N SER A 228 -23.38 -7.82 -0.67
CA SER A 228 -22.14 -8.38 -0.11
C SER A 228 -20.97 -7.80 -0.89
N SER A 229 -19.92 -7.39 -0.18
CA SER A 229 -18.62 -7.17 -0.79
C SER A 229 -17.89 -8.49 -1.00
N ASP A 230 -17.22 -8.64 -2.15
CA ASP A 230 -16.31 -9.74 -2.48
C ASP A 230 -16.97 -11.12 -2.69
N LEU A 231 -16.57 -11.84 -3.76
CA LEU A 231 -17.06 -13.18 -4.09
C LEU A 231 -15.89 -14.08 -4.48
N VAL A 232 -15.73 -15.19 -3.76
CA VAL A 232 -14.80 -16.26 -4.14
C VAL A 232 -15.60 -17.40 -4.74
N VAL A 233 -15.40 -17.65 -6.04
CA VAL A 233 -16.02 -18.78 -6.75
C VAL A 233 -15.02 -19.93 -6.83
N ARG A 234 -15.39 -21.09 -6.29
CA ARG A 234 -14.63 -22.34 -6.42
C ARG A 234 -15.37 -23.30 -7.33
N VAL A 235 -14.67 -23.82 -8.34
CA VAL A 235 -15.17 -24.88 -9.22
C VAL A 235 -14.21 -26.05 -9.12
N ASP A 236 -14.67 -27.17 -8.58
CA ASP A 236 -13.89 -28.41 -8.51
C ASP A 236 -14.07 -29.20 -9.82
N LEU A 237 -12.97 -29.44 -10.53
CA LEU A 237 -12.96 -30.21 -11.78
C LEU A 237 -12.25 -31.54 -11.53
N LYS A 238 -12.81 -32.63 -12.07
CA LYS A 238 -12.15 -33.93 -12.06
C LYS A 238 -11.15 -33.98 -13.20
N GLY A 239 -9.87 -34.23 -12.90
CA GLY A 239 -8.86 -34.51 -13.92
C GLY A 239 -9.27 -35.73 -14.73
N VAL A 240 -9.12 -35.66 -16.05
CA VAL A 240 -9.19 -36.84 -16.91
C VAL A 240 -7.83 -37.53 -16.76
N ASP A 241 -7.84 -38.81 -16.38
CA ASP A 241 -6.61 -39.60 -16.34
C ASP A 241 -5.94 -39.54 -17.71
N GLU A 242 -4.66 -39.19 -17.75
CA GLU A 242 -3.88 -39.20 -18.99
C GLU A 242 -3.91 -40.64 -19.53
N PRO A 243 -4.35 -40.88 -20.78
CA PRO A 243 -4.35 -42.24 -21.32
C PRO A 243 -2.92 -42.77 -21.23
N ALA A 244 -2.77 -43.94 -20.59
CA ALA A 244 -1.48 -44.57 -20.41
C ALA A 244 -0.73 -44.59 -21.76
N PRO A 245 0.57 -44.24 -21.79
CA PRO A 245 1.33 -44.20 -23.03
C PRO A 245 1.19 -45.56 -23.73
N GLU A 246 0.60 -45.52 -24.92
CA GLU A 246 0.39 -46.69 -25.77
C GLU A 246 1.76 -47.36 -25.94
N GLN A 247 1.93 -48.54 -25.34
CA GLN A 247 3.17 -49.30 -25.47
C GLN A 247 3.36 -49.57 -26.95
N ALA A 248 4.23 -48.79 -27.60
CA ALA A 248 4.60 -49.00 -28.99
C ALA A 248 5.15 -50.42 -29.10
N SER A 249 4.33 -51.32 -29.63
CA SER A 249 4.72 -52.66 -30.04
C SER A 249 5.82 -52.49 -31.10
N ILE A 250 7.09 -52.55 -30.66
CA ILE A 250 8.23 -52.71 -31.53
C ILE A 250 8.08 -54.10 -32.14
N ASN A 251 7.45 -54.18 -33.31
CA ASN A 251 7.53 -55.36 -34.15
C ASN A 251 8.99 -55.50 -34.56
N GLU A 252 9.70 -56.46 -33.95
CA GLU A 252 10.98 -56.93 -34.46
C GLU A 252 10.78 -57.48 -35.88
N PRO A 253 11.53 -57.01 -36.88
CA PRO A 253 11.48 -57.61 -38.20
C PRO A 253 12.13 -59.00 -38.12
N ALA A 254 11.36 -60.02 -38.47
CA ALA A 254 11.88 -61.33 -38.79
C ALA A 254 12.59 -61.27 -40.16
N GLY A 255 13.91 -61.48 -40.18
CA GLY A 255 14.69 -61.66 -41.40
C GLY A 255 16.12 -61.15 -41.29
#